data_AF-A0A954IHC9-F1
#
_entry.id   AF-A0A954IHC9-F1
#
_cell.length_a   1.000
_cell.length_b   1.000
_cell.length_c   1.000
_cell.angle_alpha   90.00
_cell.angle_beta   90.00
_cell.angle_gamma   90.00
#
_symmetry.space_group_name_H-M   'P 1'
#
loop_
_entity.id
_entity.type
_entity.pdbx_description
1 polymer ?
#
loop_
_entity_poly.entity_id
_entity_poly.type
_entity_poly.pdbx_seq_one_letter_code
_entity_poly.pdbx_strand_id
1 'polypeptide(L)'
;MQRDELLRTLQSLHSELQQAESLDAKARDALRGLATEIQEVLNGQTASDQSESESEASVSDRLREAMIEFEVRHPQIGGLLERLTDGLSNMGI
;
A
#
# COMPACT_ATOMS: atom_id res chain seq x y z
N MET A 1 -13.12 8.21 1.77
CA MET A 1 -13.17 6.73 1.79
C MET A 1 -13.26 6.27 3.23
N GLN A 2 -13.94 5.16 3.51
CA GLN A 2 -14.00 4.58 4.86
C GLN A 2 -12.87 3.55 5.02
N ARG A 3 -12.39 3.34 6.26
CA ARG A 3 -11.28 2.41 6.58
C ARG A 3 -11.50 1.01 6.01
N ASP A 4 -12.73 0.52 6.06
CA ASP A 4 -13.12 -0.79 5.51
C ASP A 4 -12.87 -0.92 4.00
N GLU A 5 -12.96 0.19 3.25
CA GLU A 5 -12.72 0.22 1.81
C GLU A 5 -11.22 0.11 1.49
N LEU A 6 -10.35 0.76 2.28
CA LEU A 6 -8.91 0.56 2.18
C LEU A 6 -8.51 -0.89 2.49
N LEU A 7 -9.09 -1.47 3.55
CA LEU A 7 -8.82 -2.87 3.91
C LEU A 7 -9.25 -3.83 2.80
N ARG A 8 -10.38 -3.60 2.14
CA ARG A 8 -10.78 -4.38 0.95
C ARG A 8 -9.82 -4.19 -0.21
N THR A 9 -9.34 -2.98 -0.43
CA THR A 9 -8.37 -2.69 -1.49
C THR A 9 -7.03 -3.37 -1.23
N LEU A 10 -6.55 -3.38 0.02
CA LEU A 10 -5.39 -4.14 0.46
C LEU A 10 -5.56 -5.65 0.23
N GLN A 11 -6.72 -6.20 0.57
CA GLN A 11 -7.01 -7.61 0.38
C GLN A 11 -7.06 -8.00 -1.12
N SER A 12 -7.57 -7.09 -1.94
CA SER A 12 -7.59 -7.23 -3.40
C SER A 12 -6.16 -7.17 -3.95
N LEU A 13 -5.34 -6.23 -3.48
CA LEU A 13 -3.92 -6.14 -3.83
C LEU A 13 -3.21 -7.43 -3.49
N HIS A 14 -3.40 -7.98 -2.30
CA HIS A 14 -2.77 -9.23 -1.89
C HIS A 14 -3.19 -10.42 -2.78
N SER A 15 -4.46 -10.49 -3.20
CA SER A 15 -4.94 -11.52 -4.13
C SER A 15 -4.36 -11.35 -5.53
N GLU A 16 -4.25 -10.12 -6.03
CA GLU A 16 -3.62 -9.84 -7.33
C GLU A 16 -2.13 -10.19 -7.30
N LEU A 17 -1.44 -9.94 -6.19
CA LEU A 17 -0.02 -10.30 -6.03
C LEU A 17 0.23 -11.81 -5.97
N GLN A 18 -0.73 -12.57 -5.48
CA GLN A 18 -0.69 -14.03 -5.51
C GLN A 18 -0.99 -14.59 -6.89
N GLN A 19 -1.89 -13.95 -7.64
CA GLN A 19 -2.25 -14.35 -9.00
C GLN A 19 -1.24 -13.87 -10.05
N ALA A 20 -0.49 -12.80 -9.77
CA ALA A 20 0.57 -12.29 -10.62
C ALA A 20 1.78 -13.24 -10.55
N GLU A 21 1.69 -14.33 -11.33
CA GLU A 21 2.74 -15.34 -11.48
C GLU A 21 4.02 -14.74 -12.12
N SER A 22 3.85 -13.70 -12.93
CA SER A 22 4.95 -12.94 -13.55
C SER A 22 5.61 -11.90 -12.63
N LEU A 23 5.16 -11.76 -11.38
CA LEU A 23 5.74 -10.83 -10.42
C LEU A 23 7.00 -11.42 -9.80
N ASP A 24 8.11 -10.70 -9.86
CA ASP A 24 9.35 -11.08 -9.19
C ASP A 24 9.12 -11.26 -7.68
N ALA A 25 9.76 -12.28 -7.10
CA ALA A 25 9.64 -12.55 -5.66
C ALA A 25 10.01 -11.32 -4.79
N LYS A 26 11.01 -10.55 -5.23
CA LYS A 26 11.43 -9.31 -4.57
C LYS A 26 10.34 -8.23 -4.60
N ALA A 27 9.67 -8.06 -5.74
CA ALA A 27 8.56 -7.12 -5.89
C ALA A 27 7.36 -7.54 -5.02
N ARG A 28 7.07 -8.85 -4.98
CA ARG A 28 6.01 -9.42 -4.14
C ARG A 28 6.27 -9.15 -2.65
N ASP A 29 7.50 -9.38 -2.19
CA ASP A 29 7.89 -9.14 -0.80
C ASP A 29 7.82 -7.66 -0.43
N ALA A 30 8.30 -6.77 -1.31
CA ALA A 30 8.23 -5.32 -1.09
C ALA A 30 6.79 -4.83 -0.94
N LEU A 31 5.89 -5.25 -1.84
CA LEU A 31 4.47 -4.88 -1.78
C LEU A 31 3.76 -5.47 -0.57
N ARG A 32 4.12 -6.69 -0.14
CA ARG A 32 3.59 -7.30 1.09
C ARG A 32 4.02 -6.53 2.34
N GLY A 33 5.29 -6.10 2.40
CA GLY A 33 5.79 -5.26 3.48
C GLY A 33 5.03 -3.94 3.56
N LEU A 34 4.91 -3.26 2.42
CA LEU A 34 4.18 -2.00 2.30
C LEU A 34 2.70 -2.14 2.69
N ALA A 35 2.05 -3.22 2.26
CA ALA A 35 0.67 -3.53 2.64
C ALA A 35 0.49 -3.72 4.15
N THR A 36 1.49 -4.33 4.80
CA THR A 36 1.51 -4.53 6.26
C THR A 36 1.71 -3.20 6.99
N GLU A 37 2.68 -2.39 6.54
CA GLU A 37 2.93 -1.04 7.10
C GLU A 37 1.67 -0.17 7.02
N ILE A 38 0.98 -0.16 5.87
CA ILE A 38 -0.30 0.56 5.71
C ILE A 38 -1.34 0.06 6.71
N GLN A 39 -1.45 -1.25 6.90
CA GLN A 39 -2.40 -1.82 7.85
C GLN A 39 -2.08 -1.41 9.29
N GLU A 40 -0.80 -1.34 9.66
CA GLU A 40 -0.37 -0.91 10.99
C GLU A 40 -0.67 0.57 11.24
N VAL A 41 -0.39 1.43 10.25
CA VAL A 41 -0.73 2.86 10.27
C VAL A 41 -2.25 3.06 10.39
N LEU A 42 -3.04 2.34 9.58
CA LEU A 42 -4.51 2.39 9.65
C LEU A 42 -5.08 1.90 10.99
N ASN A 43 -4.42 0.95 11.64
CA ASN A 43 -4.83 0.45 12.95
C ASN A 43 -4.37 1.35 14.10
N GLY A 44 -3.58 2.41 13.83
CA GLY A 44 -2.99 3.26 14.87
C GLY A 44 -2.06 2.47 15.79
N GLN A 45 -1.47 1.37 15.29
CA GLN A 45 -0.52 0.53 16.02
C GLN A 45 0.93 0.96 15.77
N THR A 46 1.18 2.22 15.46
CA THR A 46 2.52 2.81 15.54
C THR A 46 2.96 2.74 16.99
N ALA A 47 3.75 1.70 17.29
CA ALA A 47 4.32 1.48 18.60
C ALA A 47 5.18 2.68 18.98
N SER A 48 4.67 3.47 19.93
CA SER A 48 5.38 4.35 20.85
C SER A 48 6.38 5.35 20.26
N ASP A 49 6.09 6.63 20.53
CA ASP A 49 7.05 7.70 20.76
C ASP A 49 8.03 8.03 19.60
N GLN A 50 7.77 9.19 18.99
CA GLN A 50 8.64 9.97 18.11
C GLN A 50 8.62 9.56 16.62
N SER A 51 8.09 10.46 15.79
CA SER A 51 8.09 10.43 14.31
C SER A 51 6.99 9.64 13.59
N GLU A 52 5.74 9.85 13.99
CA GLU A 52 4.55 9.45 13.23
C GLU A 52 4.60 10.05 11.80
N SER A 53 4.84 11.37 11.67
CA SER A 53 4.81 12.04 10.35
C SER A 53 5.92 11.65 9.37
N GLU A 54 7.08 11.17 9.84
CA GLU A 54 8.15 10.71 8.92
C GLU A 54 7.86 9.31 8.38
N SER A 55 7.20 8.48 9.17
CA SER A 55 6.83 7.12 8.79
C SER A 55 5.64 7.13 7.82
N GLU A 56 4.64 7.96 8.07
CA GLU A 56 3.44 8.12 7.24
C GLU A 56 3.77 8.64 5.83
N ALA A 57 4.56 9.72 5.75
CA ALA A 57 5.03 10.27 4.48
C ALA A 57 5.88 9.24 3.71
N SER A 58 6.71 8.46 4.41
CA SER A 58 7.55 7.43 3.79
C SER A 58 6.73 6.29 3.17
N VAL A 59 5.62 5.88 3.79
CA VAL A 59 4.73 4.84 3.24
C VAL A 59 4.02 5.35 2.00
N SER A 60 3.46 6.55 2.03
CA SER A 60 2.77 7.17 0.90
C SER A 60 3.70 7.39 -0.31
N ASP A 61 4.94 7.83 -0.08
CA ASP A 61 5.94 7.99 -1.15
C ASP A 61 6.37 6.65 -1.77
N ARG A 62 6.63 5.62 -0.95
CA ARG A 62 6.95 4.26 -1.44
C ARG A 62 5.80 3.64 -2.22
N LEU A 63 4.56 3.89 -1.81
CA LEU A 63 3.36 3.43 -2.51
C LEU A 63 3.25 4.07 -3.89
N ARG A 64 3.55 5.36 -3.99
CA ARG A 64 3.56 6.11 -5.24
C ARG A 64 4.69 5.64 -6.17
N GLU A 65 5.87 5.33 -5.64
CA GLU A 65 6.97 4.74 -6.42
C GLU A 65 6.63 3.35 -6.96
N ALA A 66 6.06 2.48 -6.11
CA ALA A 66 5.57 1.18 -6.51
C ALA A 66 4.46 1.31 -7.58
N MET A 67 3.52 2.25 -7.41
CA MET A 67 2.48 2.51 -8.39
C MET A 67 3.07 2.77 -9.77
N ILE A 68 4.07 3.66 -9.89
CA ILE A 68 4.72 3.97 -11.17
C ILE A 68 5.40 2.72 -11.77
N GLU A 69 6.05 1.90 -10.95
CA GLU A 69 6.70 0.66 -11.42
C GLU A 69 5.67 -0.37 -11.94
N PHE A 70 4.52 -0.49 -11.27
CA PHE A 70 3.49 -1.47 -11.59
C PHE A 70 2.46 -0.96 -12.59
N GLU A 71 2.27 0.34 -12.79
CA GLU A 71 1.31 0.89 -13.75
C GLU A 71 1.61 0.42 -15.18
N VAL A 72 2.89 0.29 -15.52
CA VAL A 72 3.34 -0.17 -16.84
C VAL A 72 3.28 -1.69 -16.99
N ARG A 73 3.67 -2.44 -15.95
CA ARG A 73 3.79 -3.91 -16.02
C ARG A 73 2.51 -4.65 -15.63
N HIS A 74 1.75 -4.09 -14.69
CA HIS A 74 0.59 -4.69 -14.03
C HIS A 74 -0.47 -3.61 -13.73
N PRO A 75 -1.22 -3.13 -14.74
CA PRO A 75 -2.16 -2.02 -14.58
C PRO A 75 -3.24 -2.27 -13.52
N GLN A 76 -3.59 -3.53 -13.25
CA GLN A 76 -4.50 -3.89 -12.15
C GLN A 76 -3.90 -3.56 -10.77
N ILE A 77 -2.62 -3.87 -10.57
CA ILE A 77 -1.88 -3.57 -9.34
C ILE A 77 -1.71 -2.06 -9.20
N GLY A 78 -1.35 -1.36 -10.29
CA GLY A 78 -1.26 0.10 -10.33
C GLY A 78 -2.55 0.79 -9.87
N GLY A 79 -3.70 0.38 -10.39
CA GLY A 79 -5.00 0.94 -9.99
C GLY A 79 -5.45 0.59 -8.56
N LEU A 80 -4.89 -0.45 -7.94
CA LEU A 80 -5.11 -0.75 -6.52
C LEU A 80 -4.21 0.11 -5.62
N LEU A 81 -2.96 0.32 -6.03
CA LEU A 81 -2.01 1.22 -5.35
C LEU A 81 -2.49 2.68 -5.37
N GLU A 82 -3.05 3.14 -6.49
CA GLU A 82 -3.67 4.47 -6.61
C GLU A 82 -4.81 4.65 -5.60
N ARG A 83 -5.76 3.70 -5.56
CA ARG A 83 -6.88 3.74 -4.61
C ARG A 83 -6.44 3.71 -3.15
N LEU A 84 -5.37 2.98 -2.83
CA LEU A 84 -4.78 3.01 -1.50
C LEU A 84 -4.16 4.38 -1.18
N THR A 85 -3.44 4.96 -2.14
CA THR A 85 -2.80 6.27 -2.00
C THR A 85 -3.84 7.37 -1.78
N ASP A 86 -4.90 7.39 -2.60
CA ASP A 86 -6.03 8.31 -2.47
C ASP A 86 -6.77 8.11 -1.15
N GLY A 87 -6.92 6.85 -0.74
CA GLY A 87 -7.53 6.48 0.53
C GLY A 87 -6.77 7.03 1.73
N LEU A 88 -5.44 6.88 1.74
CA LEU A 88 -4.54 7.40 2.77
C LEU A 88 -4.52 8.93 2.78
N SER A 89 -4.35 9.55 1.61
CA SER A 89 -4.36 11.02 1.46
C SER A 89 -5.66 11.65 1.95
N ASN A 90 -6.80 11.00 1.71
CA ASN A 90 -8.11 11.46 2.18
C ASN A 90 -8.29 11.31 3.71
N MET A 91 -7.53 10.42 4.34
CA MET A 91 -7.48 10.33 5.81
C MET A 91 -6.51 11.35 6.44
N GLY A 92 -5.76 12.11 5.62
CA GLY A 92 -4.73 13.04 6.08
C GLY A 92 -3.44 12.33 6.50
N ILE A 93 -3.21 11.13 5.94
CA ILE A 93 -2.06 10.24 6.17
C ILE A 93 -1.23 10.18 4.88
#